data_AF-A0A1G8UL80-F1
#
_entry.id   AF-A0A1G8UL80-F1
#
_cell.length_a   1.000
_cell.length_b   1.000
_cell.length_c   1.000
_cell.angle_alpha   90.00
_cell.angle_beta   90.00
_cell.angle_gamma   90.00
#
_symmetry.space_group_name_H-M   'P 1'
#
loop_
_entity.id
_entity.type
_entity.pdbx_description
1 polymer ?
#
loop_
_entity_poly.entity_id
_entity_poly.type
_entity_poly.pdbx_seq_one_letter_code
_entity_poly.pdbx_strand_id
1 'polypeptide(L)'
;MSEQFEMYDDPFKMLILLATLVCEKQGTELDYGQVPSYENDTFSIRHERFVYKKDGTEITWFEFLGRDIASTQDLTRSEYNKMFVDCMASLYKL
;
A
#
# COMPACT_ATOMS: atom_id res chain seq x y z
N MET A 1 -24.34 5.85 10.73
CA MET A 1 -23.64 4.56 10.61
C MET A 1 -23.01 4.49 9.22
N SER A 2 -22.08 5.40 8.92
CA SER A 2 -21.58 5.58 7.53
C SER A 2 -20.07 5.88 7.46
N GLU A 3 -19.47 6.38 8.55
CA GLU A 3 -18.09 6.89 8.56
C GLU A 3 -17.02 5.78 8.51
N GLN A 4 -17.36 4.53 8.86
CA GLN A 4 -16.40 3.40 8.78
C GLN A 4 -16.08 2.96 7.35
N PHE A 5 -16.80 3.45 6.33
CA PHE A 5 -16.55 3.12 4.93
C PHE A 5 -15.78 4.20 4.15
N GLU A 6 -15.63 5.42 4.67
CA GLU A 6 -14.96 6.54 3.97
C GLU A 6 -13.43 6.39 3.89
N MET A 7 -12.82 5.58 4.77
CA MET A 7 -11.40 5.25 4.69
C MET A 7 -11.07 4.41 3.43
N TYR A 8 -12.09 3.77 2.84
CA TYR A 8 -11.97 2.89 1.68
C TYR A 8 -12.32 3.55 0.33
N ASP A 9 -12.65 4.85 0.29
CA ASP A 9 -13.00 5.56 -0.97
C ASP A 9 -11.81 5.82 -1.89
N ASP A 10 -10.60 5.83 -1.33
CA ASP A 10 -9.38 6.10 -2.06
C ASP A 10 -8.43 4.91 -1.92
N PRO A 11 -8.20 4.13 -2.99
CA PRO A 11 -7.31 2.96 -2.94
C PRO A 11 -5.90 3.31 -2.47
N PHE A 12 -5.46 4.56 -2.64
CA PHE A 12 -4.13 4.99 -2.20
C PHE A 12 -4.06 5.31 -0.70
N LYS A 13 -5.20 5.55 -0.03
CA LYS A 13 -5.23 5.57 1.46
C LYS A 13 -4.85 4.21 2.04
N MET A 14 -5.19 3.12 1.35
CA MET A 14 -4.79 1.77 1.76
C MET A 14 -3.29 1.54 1.58
N LEU A 15 -2.68 2.14 0.56
CA LEU A 15 -1.23 2.13 0.38
C LEU A 15 -0.51 2.92 1.50
N ILE A 16 -1.04 4.09 1.89
CA ILE A 16 -0.55 4.85 3.05
C ILE A 16 -0.63 3.97 4.30
N LEU A 17 -1.80 3.36 4.56
CA LEU A 17 -2.00 2.51 5.71
C LEU A 17 -1.01 1.34 5.72
N LEU A 18 -0.82 0.66 4.59
CA LEU A 18 0.14 -0.44 4.48
C LEU A 18 1.57 0.03 4.78
N ALA A 19 1.98 1.19 4.26
CA ALA A 19 3.28 1.77 4.57
C ALA A 19 3.43 2.08 6.07
N THR A 20 2.41 2.65 6.71
CA THR A 20 2.37 2.87 8.16
C THR A 20 2.56 1.57 8.94
N LEU A 21 1.83 0.50 8.59
CA LEU A 21 1.92 -0.78 9.29
C LEU A 21 3.30 -1.43 9.11
N VAL A 22 3.92 -1.26 7.93
CA VAL A 22 5.30 -1.69 7.69
C VAL A 22 6.28 -0.94 8.60
N CYS A 23 6.16 0.39 8.71
CA CYS A 23 6.95 1.22 9.61
C CYS A 23 6.79 0.76 11.07
N GLU A 24 5.54 0.58 11.52
CA GLU A 24 5.24 0.09 12.87
C GLU A 24 5.89 -1.26 13.15
N LYS A 25 5.82 -2.21 12.20
CA LYS A 25 6.45 -3.52 12.32
C LYS A 25 7.98 -3.45 12.40
N GLN A 26 8.58 -2.47 11.72
CA GLN A 26 10.03 -2.24 11.75
C GLN A 26 10.47 -1.36 12.93
N GLY A 27 9.54 -0.79 13.70
CA GLY A 27 9.83 0.13 14.81
C GLY A 27 10.34 1.50 14.34
N THR A 28 9.97 1.91 13.12
CA THR A 28 10.34 3.20 12.53
C THR A 28 9.12 4.09 12.37
N GLU A 29 9.31 5.41 12.35
CA GLU A 29 8.23 6.34 11.96
C GLU A 29 8.02 6.35 10.44
N LEU A 30 6.81 6.66 9.99
CA LEU A 30 6.54 6.83 8.56
C LEU A 30 7.08 8.19 8.09
N ASP A 31 8.11 8.14 7.28
CA ASP A 31 8.60 9.29 6.52
C ASP A 31 8.09 9.20 5.06
N TYR A 32 7.23 10.15 4.67
CA TYR A 32 6.72 10.23 3.31
C TYR A 32 7.79 10.61 2.29
N GLY A 33 8.86 11.29 2.72
CA GLY A 33 10.05 11.57 1.91
C GLY A 33 10.95 10.36 1.74
N GLN A 34 10.78 9.32 2.57
CA GLN A 34 11.58 8.10 2.50
C GLN A 34 10.86 6.89 3.11
N VAL A 35 9.86 6.36 2.38
CA VAL A 35 9.14 5.15 2.81
C VAL A 35 10.14 3.99 2.96
N PRO A 36 10.18 3.32 4.13
CA PRO A 36 11.14 2.26 4.37
C PRO A 36 10.91 1.06 3.45
N SER A 37 12.00 0.38 3.13
CA SER A 37 11.94 -0.84 2.33
C SER A 37 11.43 -2.01 3.16
N TYR A 38 10.46 -2.74 2.62
CA TYR A 38 10.01 -4.01 3.16
C TYR A 38 9.68 -4.97 2.03
N GLU A 39 9.95 -6.25 2.26
CA GLU A 39 9.68 -7.31 1.29
C GLU A 39 9.31 -8.60 2.02
N ASN A 40 8.27 -9.27 1.52
CA ASN A 40 7.93 -10.64 1.86
C ASN A 40 7.48 -11.40 0.60
N ASP A 41 6.92 -12.60 0.75
CA ASP A 41 6.47 -13.42 -0.38
C ASP A 41 5.27 -12.82 -1.13
N THR A 42 4.50 -11.94 -0.50
CA THR A 42 3.26 -11.35 -1.05
C THR A 42 3.51 -10.01 -1.74
N PHE A 43 4.32 -9.13 -1.15
CA PHE A 43 4.55 -7.80 -1.68
C PHE A 43 5.94 -7.25 -1.35
N SER A 44 6.33 -6.22 -2.07
CA SER A 44 7.46 -5.37 -1.71
C SER A 44 7.04 -3.91 -1.75
N ILE A 45 7.49 -3.13 -0.79
CA ILE A 45 7.34 -1.68 -0.76
C ILE A 45 8.69 -1.04 -0.52
N ARG A 46 8.95 0.06 -1.22
CA ARG A 46 10.09 0.95 -1.03
C ARG A 46 9.65 2.35 -1.41
N HIS A 47 10.47 3.34 -1.10
CA HIS A 47 10.21 4.72 -1.54
C HIS A 47 9.84 4.76 -3.04
N GLU A 48 8.72 5.41 -3.32
CA GLU A 48 8.13 5.61 -4.66
C GLU A 48 7.67 4.36 -5.41
N ARG A 49 7.75 3.16 -4.80
CA ARG A 49 7.37 1.93 -5.50
C ARG A 49 6.82 0.85 -4.58
N PHE A 50 5.66 0.35 -4.96
CA PHE A 50 5.00 -0.82 -4.41
C PHE A 50 4.84 -1.87 -5.50
N VAL A 51 5.04 -3.14 -5.15
CA VAL A 51 4.84 -4.28 -6.05
C VAL A 51 4.08 -5.35 -5.31
N TYR A 52 2.95 -5.76 -5.88
CA TYR A 52 2.21 -6.93 -5.46
C TYR A 52 2.67 -8.15 -6.27
N LYS A 53 3.27 -9.12 -5.59
CA LYS A 53 4.01 -10.20 -6.26
C LYS A 53 3.13 -11.26 -6.90
N LYS A 54 1.86 -11.38 -6.49
CA LYS A 54 0.97 -12.43 -7.00
C LYS A 54 0.62 -12.26 -8.49
N ASP A 55 0.46 -11.03 -8.94
CA ASP A 55 0.11 -10.72 -10.33
C ASP A 55 1.06 -9.69 -10.98
N GLY A 56 2.07 -9.22 -10.24
CA GLY A 56 3.04 -8.24 -10.73
C GLY A 56 2.49 -6.83 -10.85
N THR A 57 1.36 -6.50 -10.22
CA THR A 57 0.88 -5.12 -10.14
C THR A 57 1.93 -4.25 -9.47
N GLU A 58 2.32 -3.17 -10.15
CA GLU A 58 3.23 -2.17 -9.60
C GLU A 58 2.49 -0.84 -9.46
N ILE A 59 2.66 -0.20 -8.31
CA ILE A 59 2.19 1.16 -8.08
C ILE A 59 3.42 2.03 -7.83
N THR A 60 3.60 3.06 -8.62
CA THR A 60 4.67 4.04 -8.47
C THR A 60 4.08 5.41 -8.14
N TRP A 61 4.73 6.15 -7.26
CA TRP A 61 4.31 7.50 -6.90
C TRP A 61 5.51 8.44 -6.84
N PHE A 62 5.34 9.66 -7.32
CA PHE A 62 6.35 10.73 -7.21
C PHE A 62 5.95 11.77 -6.16
N GLU A 63 4.65 12.02 -6.02
CA GLU A 63 4.08 12.86 -4.96
C GLU A 63 2.97 12.09 -4.24
N PHE A 64 3.31 11.45 -3.13
CA PHE A 64 2.34 10.57 -2.45
C PHE A 64 1.10 11.31 -1.91
N LEU A 65 1.24 12.61 -1.61
CA LEU A 65 0.15 13.49 -1.17
C LEU A 65 0.15 14.82 -1.95
N GLY A 66 0.23 14.72 -3.28
CA GLY A 66 0.24 15.85 -4.24
C GLY A 66 -0.67 15.81 -5.48
N ARG A 67 -1.03 14.72 -6.20
CA ARG A 67 -0.52 13.36 -6.32
C ARG A 67 -0.27 13.01 -7.79
N ASP A 68 0.85 12.38 -8.07
CA ASP A 68 1.09 11.63 -9.31
C ASP A 68 1.34 10.18 -8.93
N ILE A 69 0.34 9.33 -9.17
CA ILE A 69 0.39 7.90 -8.86
C ILE A 69 -0.04 7.13 -10.10
N ALA A 70 0.83 6.22 -10.53
CA ALA A 70 0.58 5.33 -11.65
C ALA A 70 0.53 3.88 -11.17
N SER A 71 -0.40 3.12 -11.74
CA SER A 71 -0.46 1.67 -11.59
C SER A 71 -0.19 1.02 -12.95
N THR A 72 0.54 -0.10 -12.98
CA THR A 72 0.74 -0.89 -14.20
C THR A 72 -0.52 -1.61 -14.66
N GLN A 73 -1.51 -1.76 -13.76
CA GLN A 73 -2.80 -2.37 -14.04
C GLN A 73 -3.94 -1.37 -13.76
N ASP A 74 -4.96 -1.38 -14.63
CA ASP A 74 -6.21 -0.65 -14.43
C ASP A 74 -7.13 -1.47 -13.51
N LEU A 75 -6.85 -1.40 -12.20
CA LEU A 75 -7.59 -2.14 -11.19
C LEU A 75 -8.85 -1.39 -10.78
N THR A 76 -9.94 -2.14 -10.65
CA THR A 76 -11.13 -1.64 -9.95
C THR A 76 -10.83 -1.43 -8.47
N ARG A 77 -11.65 -0.60 -7.82
CA ARG A 77 -11.56 -0.36 -6.38
C ARG A 77 -11.62 -1.65 -5.54
N SER A 78 -12.42 -2.62 -5.96
CA SER A 78 -12.53 -3.90 -5.25
C SER A 78 -11.25 -4.71 -5.32
N GLU A 79 -10.56 -4.66 -6.47
CA GLU A 79 -9.28 -5.35 -6.67
C GLU A 79 -8.17 -4.70 -5.84
N TYR A 80 -8.08 -3.37 -5.81
CA TYR A 80 -7.16 -2.67 -4.90
C TYR A 80 -7.39 -3.08 -3.45
N ASN A 81 -8.65 -3.06 -2.98
CA ASN A 81 -8.96 -3.43 -1.60
C ASN A 81 -8.54 -4.87 -1.29
N LYS A 82 -8.84 -5.82 -2.18
CA LYS A 82 -8.46 -7.22 -2.01
C LYS A 82 -6.94 -7.39 -1.95
N MET A 83 -6.22 -6.72 -2.84
CA MET A 83 -4.76 -6.71 -2.88
C MET A 83 -4.17 -6.16 -1.57
N PHE A 84 -4.63 -5.01 -1.09
CA PHE A 84 -4.10 -4.42 0.14
C PHE A 84 -4.44 -5.23 1.39
N VAL A 85 -5.65 -5.82 1.46
CA VAL A 85 -6.01 -6.74 2.56
C VAL A 85 -5.09 -7.96 2.57
N ASP A 86 -4.79 -8.54 1.42
CA ASP A 86 -3.85 -9.66 1.31
C ASP A 86 -2.42 -9.27 1.75
N CYS A 87 -1.97 -8.07 1.39
CA CYS A 87 -0.69 -7.52 1.84
C CYS A 87 -0.66 -7.33 3.37
N MET A 88 -1.70 -6.74 3.95
CA MET A 88 -1.82 -6.55 5.40
C MET A 88 -1.86 -7.89 6.15
N ALA A 89 -2.61 -8.89 5.66
CA ALA A 89 -2.63 -10.22 6.24
C ALA A 89 -1.24 -10.88 6.22
N SER A 90 -0.53 -10.76 5.09
CA SER A 90 0.84 -11.27 4.94
C SER A 90 1.86 -10.59 5.85
N LEU A 91 1.57 -9.36 6.29
CA LEU A 91 2.42 -8.62 7.22
C LEU A 91 2.39 -9.24 8.63
N TYR A 92 1.22 -9.70 9.07
CA TYR A 92 1.03 -10.26 10.41
C TYR A 92 1.09 -11.79 10.50
N LYS A 93 1.29 -12.49 9.37
CA LYS A 93 1.24 -13.97 9.28
C LYS A 93 -0.02 -14.53 9.97
N LEU A 94 -1.17 -13.91 9.71
CA LEU A 94 -2.48 -14.46 10.07
C LEU A 94 -2.86 -15.62 9.14
#